data_AF-A0A285MVE0-F1
#
_entry.id   AF-A0A285MVE0-F1
#
_cell.length_a   1.000
_cell.length_b   1.000
_cell.length_c   1.000
_cell.angle_alpha   90.00
_cell.angle_beta   90.00
_cell.angle_gamma   90.00
#
_symmetry.space_group_name_H-M   'P 1'
#
loop_
_entity.id
_entity.type
_entity.pdbx_description
1 polymer ?
#
loop_
_entity_poly.entity_id
_entity_poly.type
_entity_poly.pdbx_seq_one_letter_code
_entity_poly.pdbx_strand_id
1 'polypeptide(L)'
;MKKSNSFKFKKFDLKRMAMNIDAFSYKNIFIKLAYVQKIKGFPTVDVFENTQKAQENEWAIYGPDYDESYRVSFQNLNEIKEVKIRDVIYELKFGKHENEKYDYSKKSEVIDVYQFAIRKKQMN
;
A
#
# COMPACT_ATOMS: atom_id res chain seq x y z
N MET A 1 -28.25 19.13 14.64
CA MET A 1 -27.38 18.93 13.46
C MET A 1 -26.49 17.72 13.69
N LYS A 2 -26.69 16.62 12.96
CA LYS A 2 -25.83 15.42 13.09
C LYS A 2 -24.45 15.77 12.52
N LYS A 3 -23.40 15.61 13.34
CA LYS A 3 -22.00 15.74 12.89
C LYS A 3 -21.78 14.72 11.77
N SER A 4 -21.61 15.20 10.55
CA SER A 4 -21.07 14.40 9.45
C SER A 4 -19.64 14.04 9.83
N ASN A 5 -19.45 12.88 10.46
CA ASN A 5 -18.15 12.25 10.59
C ASN A 5 -17.77 11.74 9.19
N SER A 6 -17.39 12.67 8.32
CA SER A 6 -16.56 12.38 7.15
C SER A 6 -15.31 11.67 7.67
N PHE A 7 -15.29 10.34 7.57
CA PHE A 7 -14.14 9.54 7.98
C PHE A 7 -12.97 9.92 7.07
N LYS A 8 -12.03 10.69 7.65
CA LYS A 8 -10.85 11.19 6.95
C LYS A 8 -9.97 10.02 6.53
N PHE A 9 -9.40 10.10 5.33
CA PHE A 9 -8.35 9.19 4.90
C PHE A 9 -7.15 9.26 5.85
N LYS A 10 -6.64 8.11 6.28
CA LYS A 10 -5.34 7.99 6.95
C LYS A 10 -4.26 7.96 5.88
N LYS A 11 -3.33 8.92 5.92
CA LYS A 11 -2.19 8.98 5.00
C LYS A 11 -1.08 8.02 5.46
N PHE A 12 -0.33 7.48 4.50
CA PHE A 12 0.85 6.67 4.75
C PHE A 12 1.75 6.68 3.52
N ASP A 13 3.02 6.41 3.73
CA ASP A 13 4.01 6.33 2.65
C ASP A 13 4.55 4.90 2.57
N LEU A 14 4.92 4.47 1.37
CA LEU A 14 5.70 3.25 1.16
C LEU A 14 6.96 3.60 0.38
N LYS A 15 8.10 3.15 0.91
CA LYS A 15 9.42 3.39 0.36
C LYS A 15 9.93 2.17 -0.39
N ARG A 16 10.51 2.40 -1.57
CA ARG A 16 11.23 1.38 -2.32
C ARG A 16 12.72 1.48 -2.02
N MET A 17 13.19 0.66 -1.08
CA MET A 17 14.62 0.57 -0.74
C MET A 17 15.27 -0.62 -1.42
N ALA A 18 16.58 -0.55 -1.69
CA ALA A 18 17.30 -1.60 -2.43
C ALA A 18 17.25 -2.99 -1.75
N MET A 19 17.10 -3.04 -0.42
CA MET A 19 17.17 -4.28 0.37
C MET A 19 15.87 -4.59 1.12
N ASN A 20 14.84 -3.76 1.04
CA ASN A 20 13.56 -4.02 1.70
C ASN A 20 12.42 -3.23 1.05
N ILE A 21 11.26 -3.86 0.92
CA ILE A 21 10.03 -3.16 0.55
C ILE A 21 9.34 -2.74 1.84
N ASP A 22 9.13 -1.43 1.98
CA ASP A 22 8.37 -0.89 3.11
C ASP A 22 6.92 -1.38 3.07
N ALA A 23 6.29 -1.38 4.25
CA ALA A 23 4.97 -1.92 4.43
C ALA A 23 4.13 -1.10 5.41
N PHE A 24 2.82 -1.20 5.27
CA PHE A 24 1.88 -0.44 6.10
C PHE A 24 0.74 -1.30 6.60
N SER A 25 0.41 -1.14 7.89
CA SER A 25 -0.73 -1.81 8.53
C SER A 25 -1.85 -0.83 8.85
N TYR A 26 -3.09 -1.23 8.52
CA TYR A 26 -4.28 -0.49 8.89
C TYR A 26 -5.43 -1.44 9.23
N LYS A 27 -5.82 -1.48 10.51
CA LYS A 27 -6.90 -2.37 10.98
C LYS A 27 -6.61 -3.83 10.58
N ASN A 28 -7.52 -4.47 9.85
CA ASN A 28 -7.41 -5.85 9.38
C ASN A 28 -6.71 -5.98 8.02
N ILE A 29 -6.00 -4.95 7.53
CA ILE A 29 -5.25 -5.06 6.27
C ILE A 29 -3.79 -4.68 6.41
N PHE A 30 -2.98 -5.30 5.57
CA PHE A 30 -1.54 -5.13 5.46
C PHE A 30 -1.18 -4.86 4.00
N ILE A 31 -0.35 -3.86 3.73
CA ILE A 31 -0.08 -3.35 2.38
C ILE A 31 1.44 -3.33 2.14
N LYS A 32 1.89 -3.88 1.02
CA LYS A 32 3.29 -3.85 0.56
C LYS A 32 3.37 -3.29 -0.86
N LEU A 33 4.48 -2.64 -1.23
CA LEU A 33 4.74 -2.38 -2.67
C LEU A 33 4.97 -3.72 -3.39
N ALA A 34 4.48 -3.83 -4.62
CA ALA A 34 4.76 -4.99 -5.45
C ALA A 34 6.14 -4.86 -6.13
N TYR A 35 6.88 -5.97 -6.22
CA TYR A 35 8.19 -6.04 -6.88
C TYR A 35 8.12 -5.78 -8.40
N VAL A 36 7.03 -6.20 -9.05
CA VAL A 36 6.85 -6.10 -10.51
C VAL A 36 6.28 -4.72 -10.87
N GLN A 37 7.12 -3.70 -10.87
CA GLN A 37 6.72 -2.38 -11.37
C GLN A 37 6.80 -2.36 -12.91
N LYS A 38 5.65 -2.38 -13.59
CA LYS A 38 5.58 -2.34 -15.05
C LYS A 38 5.21 -0.98 -15.66
N ILE A 39 5.08 0.09 -14.86
CA ILE A 39 4.60 1.39 -15.34
C ILE A 39 5.44 2.53 -14.74
N LYS A 40 5.89 3.49 -15.58
CA LYS A 40 6.73 4.64 -15.18
C LYS A 40 6.06 5.44 -14.04
N GLY A 41 6.62 5.38 -12.83
CA GLY A 41 6.24 6.23 -11.68
C GLY A 41 4.94 5.86 -10.95
N PHE A 42 4.16 4.91 -11.46
CA PHE A 42 2.91 4.49 -10.82
C PHE A 42 3.08 3.17 -10.06
N PRO A 43 2.72 3.13 -8.77
CA PRO A 43 2.94 1.94 -7.97
C PRO A 43 1.87 0.88 -8.23
N THR A 44 2.30 -0.36 -8.00
CA THR A 44 1.39 -1.48 -7.70
C THR A 44 1.62 -1.85 -6.25
N VAL A 45 0.54 -2.13 -5.51
CA VAL A 45 0.60 -2.63 -4.13
C VAL A 45 -0.09 -3.97 -4.04
N ASP A 46 0.41 -4.83 -3.16
CA ASP A 46 -0.27 -6.05 -2.74
C ASP A 46 -0.93 -5.77 -1.38
N VAL A 47 -2.23 -6.07 -1.30
CA VAL A 47 -3.07 -5.87 -0.10
C VAL A 47 -3.50 -7.21 0.43
N PHE A 48 -3.26 -7.44 1.72
CA PHE A 48 -3.52 -8.68 2.44
C PHE A 48 -4.42 -8.44 3.63
N GLU A 49 -5.01 -9.51 4.15
CA GLU A 49 -5.44 -9.49 5.55
C GLU A 49 -4.23 -9.31 6.48
N ASN A 50 -4.39 -8.51 7.53
CA ASN A 50 -3.37 -8.27 8.55
C ASN A 50 -3.21 -9.45 9.50
N THR A 51 -2.53 -10.50 9.01
CA THR A 51 -2.14 -11.68 9.79
C THR A 51 -0.64 -11.65 10.07
N GLN A 52 -0.19 -12.38 11.10
CA GLN A 52 1.24 -12.53 11.40
C GLN A 52 2.03 -13.06 10.20
N LYS A 53 1.45 -14.02 9.46
CA LYS A 53 2.07 -14.57 8.25
C LYS A 53 2.21 -13.54 7.12
N ALA A 54 1.23 -12.65 6.94
CA ALA A 54 1.33 -11.55 5.97
C ALA A 54 2.45 -10.56 6.33
N GLN A 55 2.67 -10.33 7.62
CA GLN A 55 3.73 -9.45 8.13
C GLN A 55 5.12 -10.06 7.90
N GLU A 56 5.33 -11.31 8.33
CA GLU A 56 6.64 -11.98 8.37
C GLU A 56 7.19 -12.39 7.01
N ASN A 57 6.33 -12.76 6.05
CA ASN A 57 6.79 -13.25 4.76
C ASN A 57 7.31 -12.14 3.84
N GLU A 58 8.52 -12.28 3.32
CA GLU A 58 9.00 -11.50 2.17
C GLU A 58 8.31 -12.01 0.90
N TRP A 59 7.24 -11.33 0.48
CA TRP A 59 6.40 -11.78 -0.62
C TRP A 59 7.06 -11.50 -1.97
N ALA A 60 7.91 -12.43 -2.40
CA ALA A 60 8.47 -12.47 -3.76
C ALA A 60 8.78 -13.89 -4.30
N ILE A 61 8.57 -14.98 -3.55
CA ILE A 61 9.20 -16.26 -3.87
C ILE A 61 8.25 -17.44 -4.09
N TYR A 62 7.02 -17.43 -3.56
CA TYR A 62 6.08 -18.55 -3.71
C TYR A 62 4.74 -18.05 -4.23
N GLY A 63 4.32 -18.63 -5.36
CA GLY A 63 3.18 -18.22 -6.17
C GLY A 63 1.81 -18.48 -5.51
N PRO A 64 0.80 -18.87 -6.31
CA PRO A 64 -0.64 -18.64 -6.08
C PRO A 64 -1.28 -19.33 -4.86
N ASP A 65 -0.53 -19.95 -3.96
CA ASP A 65 -1.06 -20.68 -2.79
C ASP A 65 -1.62 -19.76 -1.67
N TYR A 66 -1.69 -18.45 -1.92
CA TYR A 66 -2.40 -17.48 -1.09
C TYR A 66 -3.53 -16.82 -1.90
N ASP A 67 -4.72 -17.43 -1.83
CA ASP A 67 -5.97 -16.95 -2.45
C ASP A 67 -6.44 -15.56 -1.96
N GLU A 68 -5.79 -14.95 -0.97
CA GLU A 68 -6.31 -13.76 -0.26
C GLU A 68 -5.47 -12.49 -0.42
N SER A 69 -4.64 -12.39 -1.47
CA SER A 69 -3.95 -11.14 -1.80
C SER A 69 -4.61 -10.42 -2.96
N TYR A 70 -4.77 -9.11 -2.84
CA TYR A 70 -5.32 -8.25 -3.89
C TYR A 70 -4.22 -7.36 -4.45
N ARG A 71 -3.91 -7.54 -5.73
CA ARG A 71 -2.96 -6.70 -6.45
C ARG A 71 -3.67 -5.47 -7.00
N VAL A 72 -3.25 -4.29 -6.54
CA VAL A 72 -3.84 -3.01 -6.92
C VAL A 72 -2.81 -2.18 -7.67
N SER A 73 -3.06 -1.97 -8.96
CA SER A 73 -2.23 -1.11 -9.81
C SER A 73 -2.89 0.25 -10.01
N PHE A 74 -2.12 1.31 -9.80
CA PHE A 74 -2.53 2.68 -10.07
C PHE A 74 -2.01 3.12 -11.45
N GLN A 75 -2.74 4.02 -12.08
CA GLN A 75 -2.46 4.59 -13.39
C GLN A 75 -2.53 6.11 -13.39
N ASN A 76 -3.18 6.72 -12.38
CA ASN A 76 -3.36 8.17 -12.29
C ASN A 76 -3.11 8.70 -10.87
N LEU A 77 -2.64 9.95 -10.77
CA LEU A 77 -2.60 10.66 -9.49
C LEU A 77 -4.01 10.85 -8.94
N ASN A 78 -4.16 10.78 -7.62
CA ASN A 78 -5.44 10.85 -6.91
C ASN A 78 -6.44 9.72 -7.23
N GLU A 79 -6.03 8.69 -7.98
CA GLU A 79 -6.87 7.54 -8.27
C GLU A 79 -7.24 6.81 -6.98
N ILE A 80 -8.53 6.47 -6.86
CA ILE A 80 -9.07 5.68 -5.75
C ILE A 80 -9.40 4.29 -6.28
N LYS A 81 -8.86 3.27 -5.62
CA LYS A 81 -9.15 1.86 -5.87
C LYS A 81 -9.84 1.26 -4.65
N GLU A 82 -10.83 0.42 -4.90
CA GLU A 82 -11.50 -0.34 -3.85
C GLU A 82 -10.92 -1.75 -3.76
N VAL A 83 -10.67 -2.19 -2.53
CA VAL A 83 -10.28 -3.56 -2.23
C VAL A 83 -11.21 -4.11 -1.15
N LYS A 84 -11.67 -5.34 -1.33
CA LYS A 84 -12.52 -6.02 -0.36
C LYS A 84 -11.68 -7.07 0.36
N ILE A 85 -11.53 -6.94 1.68
CA ILE A 85 -10.90 -7.95 2.53
C ILE A 85 -11.97 -8.49 3.47
N ARG A 86 -12.34 -9.77 3.30
CA ARG A 86 -13.51 -10.37 3.94
C ARG A 86 -14.77 -9.52 3.65
N ASP A 87 -15.50 -9.10 4.67
CA ASP A 87 -16.71 -8.28 4.53
C ASP A 87 -16.47 -6.77 4.61
N VAL A 88 -15.21 -6.33 4.48
CA VAL A 88 -14.85 -4.92 4.60
C VAL A 88 -14.27 -4.39 3.30
N ILE A 89 -14.88 -3.34 2.77
CA ILE A 89 -14.35 -2.59 1.62
C ILE A 89 -13.46 -1.45 2.11
N TYR A 90 -12.28 -1.35 1.53
CA TYR A 90 -11.31 -0.29 1.75
C TYR A 90 -11.13 0.53 0.48
N GLU A 91 -11.04 1.84 0.63
CA GLU A 91 -10.64 2.75 -0.45
C GLU A 91 -9.18 3.13 -0.25
N LEU A 92 -8.35 2.81 -1.23
CA LEU A 92 -6.95 3.20 -1.34
C LEU A 92 -6.83 4.30 -2.38
N LYS A 93 -6.25 5.42 -1.98
CA LYS A 93 -5.96 6.55 -2.85
C LYS A 93 -4.46 6.65 -3.09
N PHE A 94 -4.03 6.66 -4.33
CA PHE A 94 -2.66 7.06 -4.66
C PHE A 94 -2.56 8.58 -4.71
N GLY A 95 -1.65 9.15 -3.93
CA GLY A 95 -1.46 10.59 -3.81
C GLY A 95 -0.44 11.12 -4.80
N LYS A 96 0.84 10.80 -4.54
CA LYS A 96 1.98 11.23 -5.35
C LYS A 96 3.15 10.26 -5.24
N HIS A 97 4.07 10.37 -6.18
CA HIS A 97 5.39 9.73 -6.18
C HIS A 97 6.45 10.82 -6.12
N GLU A 98 7.43 10.65 -5.24
CA GLU A 98 8.59 11.52 -5.16
C GLU A 98 9.88 10.72 -4.93
N ASN A 99 11.02 11.37 -5.17
CA ASN A 99 12.33 10.81 -4.89
C ASN A 99 12.91 11.48 -3.66
N GLU A 100 13.31 10.67 -2.69
CA GLU A 100 13.97 11.15 -1.47
C GLU A 100 15.40 10.62 -1.40
N LYS A 101 16.32 11.44 -0.89
CA LYS A 101 17.64 10.95 -0.50
C LYS A 101 17.51 10.23 0.83
N TYR A 102 17.91 8.96 0.87
CA TYR A 102 17.93 8.14 2.07
C TYR A 102 19.38 7.81 2.46
N ASP A 103 19.74 8.18 3.68
CA ASP A 103 21.09 7.97 4.22
C ASP A 103 21.11 6.69 5.07
N TYR A 104 21.85 5.69 4.61
CA TYR A 104 22.26 4.53 5.40
C TYR A 104 23.52 4.86 6.20
N SER A 105 23.83 4.02 7.20
CA SER A 105 25.02 4.18 8.05
C SER A 105 26.35 4.26 7.28
N LYS A 106 26.43 3.74 6.05
CA LYS A 106 27.66 3.70 5.24
C LYS A 106 27.51 4.22 3.80
N LYS A 107 26.31 4.59 3.36
CA LYS A 107 26.04 5.08 1.98
C LYS A 107 24.75 5.90 1.92
N SER A 108 24.61 6.75 0.91
CA SER A 108 23.33 7.38 0.57
C SER A 108 22.79 6.80 -0.72
N GLU A 109 21.47 6.70 -0.87
CA GLU A 109 20.83 6.41 -2.16
C GLU A 109 19.60 7.28 -2.36
N VAL A 110 19.18 7.44 -3.61
CA VAL A 110 17.89 8.08 -3.94
C VAL A 110 16.85 6.97 -4.06
N ILE A 111 15.80 7.04 -3.24
CA ILE A 111 14.72 6.05 -3.19
C ILE A 111 13.42 6.63 -3.74
N ASP A 112 12.55 5.76 -4.25
CA ASP A 112 11.18 6.13 -4.58
C ASP A 112 10.30 6.10 -3.32
N VAL A 113 9.53 7.16 -3.10
CA VAL A 113 8.56 7.27 -2.02
C VAL A 113 7.18 7.47 -2.63
N TYR A 114 6.26 6.57 -2.30
CA TYR A 114 4.89 6.59 -2.79
C TYR A 114 3.95 6.97 -1.64
N GLN A 115 3.24 8.08 -1.81
CA GLN A 115 2.29 8.54 -0.82
C GLN A 115 0.90 8.03 -1.15
N PHE A 116 0.25 7.45 -0.14
CA PHE A 116 -1.08 6.90 -0.23
C PHE A 116 -2.00 7.45 0.86
N ALA A 117 -3.29 7.18 0.69
CA ALA A 117 -4.27 7.41 1.73
C ALA A 117 -5.26 6.25 1.76
N ILE A 118 -5.71 5.85 2.95
CA ILE A 118 -6.67 4.76 3.12
C ILE A 118 -7.83 5.11 4.05
N ARG A 119 -9.02 4.57 3.76
CA ARG A 119 -10.14 4.51 4.70
C ARG A 119 -10.97 3.25 4.50
N LYS A 120 -11.75 2.88 5.51
CA LYS A 120 -12.83 1.90 5.39
C LYS A 120 -14.01 2.58 4.70
N LYS A 121 -14.53 2.00 3.61
CA LYS A 121 -15.75 2.46 2.94
C LYS A 121 -16.96 2.10 3.81
N GLN A 122 -17.90 3.02 3.96
CA GLN A 122 -19.17 2.73 4.63
C GLN A 122 -20.06 1.96 3.66
N MET A 123 -20.60 0.83 4.12
CA MET A 123 -21.74 0.20 3.47
C MET A 123 -22.98 0.82 4.11
N ASN A 124 -23.84 1.41 3.28
CA ASN A 124 -25.14 1.95 3.70
C ASN A 124 -26.08 0.82 4.11
#